data_AF-A0A935JJK9-F1
#
_entry.id   AF-A0A935JJK9-F1
#
_cell.length_a   1.000
_cell.length_b   1.000
_cell.length_c   1.000
_cell.angle_alpha   90.00
_cell.angle_beta   90.00
_cell.angle_gamma   90.00
#
_symmetry.space_group_name_H-M   'P 1'
#
loop_
_entity.id
_entity.type
_entity.pdbx_description
1 polymer ?
#
loop_
_entity_poly.entity_id
_entity_poly.type
_entity_poly.pdbx_seq_one_letter_code
_entity_poly.pdbx_strand_id
1 'polypeptide(L)'
;MVCKTRRRFKATTNSKHELPIAPNYLDRQFSIDQINQVYVGDITYIYTLEGWLYLAVVIDLFSRQVVGWSMAAYMKTHLVNDALQMAIGKRKPGKGLLWHTDRGSQYASESHRQLLKQHGIQQSMSRKGNCWDTQSNMSCVLA
;
A
#
# COMPACT_ATOMS: atom_id res chain seq x y z
N MET A 1 33.52 4.85 -14.36
CA MET A 1 33.32 4.37 -12.97
C MET A 1 31.93 4.83 -12.53
N VAL A 2 30.94 3.93 -12.49
CA VAL A 2 29.58 4.29 -12.05
C VAL A 2 29.49 3.97 -10.56
N CYS A 3 29.54 5.00 -9.71
CA CYS A 3 29.35 4.83 -8.27
C CYS A 3 27.91 4.44 -7.99
N LYS A 4 27.65 3.14 -7.74
CA LYS A 4 26.37 2.68 -7.20
C LYS A 4 26.34 3.01 -5.72
N THR A 5 25.70 4.11 -5.35
CA THR A 5 25.36 4.39 -3.95
C THR A 5 24.56 3.23 -3.39
N ARG A 6 25.09 2.55 -2.36
CA ARG A 6 24.34 1.52 -1.63
C ARG A 6 23.11 2.20 -1.01
N ARG A 7 21.91 1.89 -1.53
CA ARG A 7 20.66 2.33 -0.91
C ARG A 7 20.60 1.76 0.51
N ARG A 8 20.55 2.66 1.50
CA ARG A 8 20.30 2.27 2.89
C ARG A 8 18.90 1.67 2.94
N PHE A 9 18.79 0.41 3.37
CA PHE A 9 17.52 -0.31 3.40
C PHE A 9 17.01 -0.46 4.84
N LYS A 10 15.75 -0.13 5.08
CA LYS A 10 15.05 -0.34 6.36
C LYS A 10 13.90 -1.32 6.13
N ALA A 11 13.82 -2.38 6.95
CA ALA A 11 12.71 -3.33 6.87
C ALA A 11 11.42 -2.67 7.37
N THR A 12 10.35 -2.76 6.58
CA THR A 12 9.08 -2.05 6.78
C THR A 12 7.96 -2.95 7.32
N THR A 13 7.97 -4.23 7.00
CA THR A 13 6.79 -5.09 7.23
C THR A 13 7.06 -6.15 8.28
N ASN A 14 6.37 -6.05 9.43
CA ASN A 14 6.30 -7.18 10.37
C ASN A 14 5.17 -8.12 9.96
N SER A 15 5.42 -9.04 9.02
CA SER A 15 4.44 -10.08 8.64
C SER A 15 4.31 -11.21 9.67
N LYS A 16 4.96 -11.11 10.84
CA LYS A 16 4.85 -12.04 11.96
C LYS A 16 4.05 -11.37 13.08
N HIS A 17 2.78 -11.08 12.81
CA HIS A 17 1.83 -10.58 13.80
C HIS A 17 0.64 -11.53 13.92
N GLU A 18 -0.03 -11.52 15.07
CA GLU A 18 -1.24 -12.32 15.33
C GLU A 18 -2.53 -11.64 14.81
N LEU A 19 -2.40 -10.46 14.18
CA LEU A 19 -3.55 -9.74 13.62
C LEU A 19 -4.19 -10.48 12.42
N PRO A 20 -5.50 -10.28 12.18
CA PRO A 20 -6.23 -10.97 11.12
C PRO A 20 -5.68 -10.69 9.73
N ILE A 21 -5.47 -11.74 8.95
CA ILE A 21 -4.94 -11.68 7.58
C ILE A 21 -6.09 -11.88 6.59
N ALA A 22 -6.24 -10.98 5.63
CA ALA A 22 -7.24 -11.11 4.57
C ALA A 22 -6.77 -12.11 3.48
N PRO A 23 -7.68 -12.85 2.84
CA PRO A 23 -7.33 -13.71 1.70
C PRO A 23 -6.77 -12.91 0.51
N ASN A 24 -5.94 -13.57 -0.30
CA ASN A 24 -5.40 -12.97 -1.52
C ASN A 24 -6.41 -13.12 -2.65
N TYR A 25 -7.08 -12.03 -3.02
CA TYR A 25 -8.04 -11.96 -4.13
C TYR A 25 -7.39 -11.49 -5.43
N LEU A 26 -6.22 -10.83 -5.36
CA LEU A 26 -5.55 -10.30 -6.55
C LEU A 26 -4.78 -11.42 -7.29
N ASP A 27 -4.22 -12.41 -6.58
CA ASP A 27 -3.53 -13.61 -7.11
C ASP A 27 -2.77 -13.41 -8.46
N ARG A 28 -2.03 -12.29 -8.57
CA ARG A 28 -1.24 -11.88 -9.75
C ARG A 28 -2.04 -11.52 -11.02
N GLN A 29 -3.34 -11.29 -10.90
CA GLN A 29 -4.19 -10.73 -11.94
C GLN A 29 -4.04 -9.20 -11.93
N PHE A 30 -3.10 -8.70 -12.73
CA PHE A 30 -2.83 -7.26 -12.85
C PHE A 30 -3.55 -6.58 -14.01
N SER A 31 -4.30 -7.35 -14.82
CA SER A 31 -5.15 -6.85 -15.89
C SER A 31 -6.50 -6.46 -15.29
N ILE A 32 -6.65 -5.16 -15.04
CA ILE A 32 -7.91 -4.55 -14.60
C ILE A 32 -8.50 -3.84 -15.80
N ASP A 33 -9.82 -3.85 -15.94
CA ASP A 33 -10.48 -3.30 -17.14
C ASP A 33 -10.93 -1.85 -16.96
N GLN A 34 -11.02 -1.36 -15.71
CA GLN A 34 -11.53 -0.02 -15.41
C GLN A 34 -10.81 0.66 -14.24
N ILE A 35 -10.81 2.00 -14.25
CA ILE A 35 -10.38 2.81 -13.11
C ILE A 35 -11.17 2.47 -11.84
N ASN A 36 -10.55 2.66 -10.68
CA ASN A 36 -11.20 2.56 -9.37
C ASN A 36 -11.77 1.16 -9.02
N GLN A 37 -11.28 0.11 -9.66
CA GLN A 37 -11.63 -1.28 -9.31
C GLN A 37 -10.65 -1.90 -8.31
N VAL A 38 -9.36 -1.62 -8.47
CA VAL A 38 -8.31 -2.17 -7.61
C VAL A 38 -7.30 -1.09 -7.25
N TYR A 39 -7.15 -0.84 -5.96
CA TYR A 39 -6.09 0.00 -5.42
C TYR A 39 -5.04 -0.85 -4.74
N VAL A 40 -3.78 -0.48 -4.96
CA VAL A 40 -2.62 -1.10 -4.32
C VAL A 40 -1.99 -0.10 -3.35
N GLY A 41 -1.72 -0.56 -2.13
CA GLY A 41 -1.05 0.22 -1.09
C GLY A 41 0.32 -0.33 -0.75
N ASP A 42 1.29 0.57 -0.54
CA ASP A 42 2.63 0.22 -0.04
C ASP A 42 3.23 1.35 0.80
N ILE A 43 4.20 0.99 1.63
CA ILE A 43 4.96 1.92 2.46
C ILE A 43 6.42 1.88 2.02
N THR A 44 6.91 3.02 1.58
CA THR A 44 8.33 3.26 1.32
C THR A 44 8.90 4.26 2.33
N TYR A 45 10.21 4.45 2.30
CA TYR A 45 10.89 5.42 3.13
C TYR A 45 11.89 6.23 2.31
N ILE A 46 11.99 7.50 2.65
CA ILE A 46 12.86 8.47 2.01
C ILE A 46 13.87 8.90 3.07
N TYR A 47 15.15 8.85 2.73
CA TYR A 47 16.20 9.41 3.57
C TYR A 47 16.29 10.90 3.34
N THR A 48 16.14 11.69 4.40
CA THR A 48 16.30 13.14 4.41
C THR A 48 17.51 13.51 5.29
N LEU A 49 17.91 14.78 5.26
CA LEU A 49 18.97 15.29 6.15
C LEU A 49 18.57 15.24 7.63
N GLU A 50 17.26 15.23 7.92
CA GLU A 50 16.70 15.21 9.27
C GLU A 50 16.38 13.79 9.76
N GLY A 51 16.49 12.76 8.90
CA GLY A 51 16.28 11.37 9.26
C GLY A 51 15.49 10.58 8.22
N TRP A 52 14.75 9.57 8.68
CA TRP A 52 13.89 8.75 7.82
C TRP A 52 12.47 9.30 7.80
N LEU A 53 11.94 9.54 6.61
CA LEU A 53 10.54 9.86 6.38
C LEU A 53 9.83 8.65 5.78
N TYR A 54 8.74 8.21 6.39
CA TYR A 54 7.89 7.14 5.83
C TYR A 54 6.86 7.76 4.90
N LEU A 55 6.67 7.15 3.74
CA LEU A 55 5.71 7.54 2.72
C LEU A 55 4.80 6.34 2.43
N ALA A 56 3.50 6.48 2.70
CA ALA A 56 2.49 5.56 2.18
C ALA A 56 1.94 6.08 0.86
N VAL A 57 1.78 5.20 -0.12
CA VAL A 57 1.26 5.53 -1.44
C VAL A 57 0.09 4.60 -1.78
N VAL A 58 -0.93 5.17 -2.42
CA VAL A 58 -2.07 4.46 -2.98
C VAL A 58 -2.07 4.65 -4.49
N ILE A 59 -2.00 3.54 -5.21
CA ILE A 59 -1.97 3.52 -6.67
C ILE A 59 -3.23 2.84 -7.19
N ASP A 60 -3.86 3.44 -8.19
CA ASP A 60 -4.89 2.77 -8.97
C ASP A 60 -4.23 1.83 -9.98
N LEU A 61 -4.55 0.53 -9.90
CA LEU A 61 -3.84 -0.50 -10.66
C LEU A 61 -4.09 -0.39 -12.17
N PHE A 62 -5.27 0.09 -12.57
CA PHE A 62 -5.61 0.34 -13.97
C PHE A 62 -4.80 1.49 -14.55
N SER A 63 -4.94 2.69 -13.97
CA SER A 63 -4.30 3.90 -14.53
C SER A 63 -2.82 4.05 -14.18
N ARG A 64 -2.31 3.25 -13.22
CA ARG A 64 -0.98 3.38 -12.61
C ARG A 64 -0.72 4.74 -11.97
N GLN A 65 -1.75 5.54 -11.73
CA GLN A 65 -1.63 6.85 -11.11
C GLN A 65 -1.62 6.74 -9.59
N VAL A 66 -0.81 7.57 -8.95
CA VAL A 66 -0.89 7.82 -7.51
C VAL A 66 -2.18 8.61 -7.23
N VAL A 67 -3.12 7.97 -6.54
CA VAL A 67 -4.42 8.55 -6.21
C VAL A 67 -4.49 9.05 -4.77
N GLY A 68 -3.60 8.59 -3.89
CA GLY A 68 -3.45 9.09 -2.53
C GLY A 68 -2.06 8.81 -1.98
N TRP A 69 -1.63 9.60 -1.01
CA TRP A 69 -0.34 9.43 -0.33
C TRP A 69 -0.37 10.13 1.03
N SER A 70 0.53 9.73 1.93
CA SER A 70 0.73 10.41 3.21
C SER A 70 2.17 10.19 3.70
N MET A 71 2.70 11.12 4.48
CA MET A 71 4.06 11.08 5.01
C MET A 71 4.10 11.27 6.53
N ALA A 72 4.96 10.52 7.21
CA ALA A 72 5.16 10.66 8.65
C ALA A 72 6.58 10.27 9.08
N ALA A 73 7.06 10.82 10.19
CA ALA A 73 8.35 10.46 10.78
C ALA A 73 8.36 9.01 11.35
N TYR A 74 7.19 8.44 11.61
CA TYR A 74 7.05 7.10 12.19
C TYR A 74 6.03 6.26 11.41
N MET A 75 6.33 4.98 11.31
CA MET A 75 5.48 4.00 10.64
C MET A 75 4.29 3.58 11.53
N LYS A 76 3.25 4.41 11.57
CA LYS A 76 2.00 4.14 12.30
C LYS A 76 0.86 3.84 11.32
N THR A 77 -0.21 3.23 11.82
CA THR A 77 -1.42 2.94 11.04
C THR A 77 -2.07 4.18 10.42
N HIS A 78 -2.01 5.34 11.09
CA HIS A 78 -2.60 6.57 10.52
C HIS A 78 -2.01 6.89 9.14
N LEU A 79 -0.72 6.61 8.91
CA LEU A 79 -0.04 6.87 7.65
C LEU A 79 -0.77 6.20 6.46
N VAL A 80 -1.15 4.93 6.61
CA VAL A 80 -1.86 4.20 5.55
C VAL A 80 -3.33 4.58 5.46
N ASN A 81 -3.96 4.93 6.59
CA ASN A 81 -5.35 5.38 6.63
C ASN A 81 -5.51 6.74 5.92
N ASP A 82 -4.61 7.69 6.19
CA ASP A 82 -4.65 9.03 5.61
C ASP A 82 -4.44 8.97 4.09
N ALA A 83 -3.49 8.14 3.64
CA ALA A 83 -3.24 7.93 2.22
C ALA A 83 -4.47 7.33 1.51
N LEU A 84 -5.14 6.36 2.14
CA LEU A 84 -6.36 5.76 1.61
C LEU A 84 -7.55 6.73 1.63
N GLN A 85 -7.73 7.50 2.71
CA GLN A 85 -8.78 8.52 2.78
C GLN A 85 -8.61 9.59 1.70
N MET A 86 -7.36 10.02 1.44
CA MET A 86 -7.05 10.92 0.33
C MET A 86 -7.47 10.32 -1.01
N ALA A 87 -7.14 9.05 -1.27
CA ALA A 87 -7.52 8.35 -2.49
C ALA A 87 -9.04 8.27 -2.67
N ILE A 88 -9.76 7.92 -1.60
CA ILE A 88 -11.24 7.84 -1.60
C ILE A 88 -11.83 9.23 -1.86
N GLY A 89 -11.36 10.27 -1.17
CA GLY A 89 -11.87 11.63 -1.33
C GLY A 89 -11.65 12.18 -2.75
N LYS A 90 -10.49 11.88 -3.35
CA LYS A 90 -10.11 12.34 -4.69
C LYS A 90 -10.88 11.63 -5.80
N ARG A 91 -11.04 10.31 -5.70
CA ARG A 91 -11.60 9.47 -6.79
C ARG A 91 -13.06 9.08 -6.59
N LYS A 92 -13.56 9.13 -5.34
CA LYS A 92 -14.90 8.69 -4.94
C LYS A 92 -15.27 7.34 -5.57
N PRO A 93 -14.47 6.29 -5.32
CA PRO A 93 -14.70 4.97 -5.90
C PRO A 93 -16.07 4.41 -5.51
N GLY A 94 -16.67 3.60 -6.38
CA GLY A 94 -17.89 2.87 -6.08
C GLY A 94 -17.69 1.78 -5.02
N LYS A 95 -18.79 1.17 -4.58
CA LYS A 95 -18.74 0.00 -3.70
C LYS A 95 -18.06 -1.18 -4.42
N GLY A 96 -17.33 -2.01 -3.67
CA GLY A 96 -16.65 -3.19 -4.23
C GLY A 96 -15.24 -2.92 -4.74
N LEU A 97 -14.66 -1.75 -4.47
CA LEU A 97 -13.23 -1.50 -4.66
C LEU A 97 -12.43 -2.57 -3.91
N LEU A 98 -11.46 -3.17 -4.59
CA LEU A 98 -10.48 -4.07 -3.98
C LEU A 98 -9.28 -3.27 -3.49
N TRP A 99 -8.92 -3.44 -2.23
CA TRP A 99 -7.75 -2.84 -1.61
C TRP A 99 -6.69 -3.92 -1.35
N HIS A 100 -5.62 -3.91 -2.13
CA HIS A 100 -4.55 -4.91 -2.07
C HIS A 100 -3.28 -4.37 -1.44
N THR A 101 -2.80 -5.03 -0.38
CA THR A 101 -1.59 -4.63 0.35
C THR A 101 -0.73 -5.84 0.70
N ASP A 102 0.46 -5.61 1.23
CA ASP A 102 1.19 -6.66 1.92
C ASP A 102 0.55 -7.01 3.28
N ARG A 103 1.16 -7.95 4.00
CA ARG A 103 0.74 -8.38 5.35
C ARG A 103 1.36 -7.52 6.46
N GLY A 104 1.51 -6.23 6.25
CA GLY A 104 1.95 -5.31 7.30
C GLY A 104 0.93 -5.19 8.44
N SER A 105 1.42 -5.09 9.67
CA SER A 105 0.58 -4.90 10.86
C SER A 105 -0.27 -3.63 10.77
N GLN A 106 0.19 -2.62 10.02
CA GLN A 106 -0.54 -1.39 9.74
C GLN A 106 -1.83 -1.69 8.96
N TYR A 107 -1.76 -2.55 7.94
CA TYR A 107 -2.91 -2.95 7.13
C TYR A 107 -3.82 -3.95 7.84
N ALA A 108 -3.29 -4.75 8.78
CA ALA A 108 -4.07 -5.69 9.58
C ALA A 108 -4.72 -5.06 10.82
N SER A 109 -4.39 -3.80 11.12
CA SER A 109 -4.89 -3.10 12.30
C SER A 109 -6.40 -2.86 12.27
N GLU A 110 -6.99 -2.74 13.46
CA GLU A 110 -8.43 -2.57 13.60
C GLU A 110 -8.94 -1.27 12.94
N SER A 111 -8.28 -0.14 13.18
CA SER A 111 -8.70 1.14 12.59
C SER A 111 -8.68 1.12 11.06
N HIS A 112 -7.72 0.44 10.45
CA HIS A 112 -7.67 0.27 9.01
C HIS A 112 -8.82 -0.60 8.50
N ARG A 113 -9.09 -1.73 9.16
CA ARG A 113 -10.23 -2.61 8.81
C ARG A 113 -11.58 -1.91 8.96
N GLN A 114 -11.74 -1.08 9.99
CA GLN A 114 -12.94 -0.27 10.20
C GLN A 114 -13.11 0.74 9.05
N LEU A 115 -12.04 1.42 8.64
CA LEU A 115 -12.06 2.35 7.51
C LEU A 115 -12.51 1.67 6.21
N LEU A 116 -11.99 0.48 5.92
CA LEU A 116 -12.38 -0.31 4.74
C LEU A 116 -13.86 -0.70 4.80
N LYS A 117 -14.33 -1.16 5.97
CA LYS A 117 -15.73 -1.55 6.18
C LYS A 117 -16.68 -0.38 5.99
N GLN A 118 -16.34 0.81 6.50
CA GLN A 118 -17.14 2.03 6.36
C GLN A 118 -17.36 2.42 4.89
N HIS A 119 -16.36 2.20 4.04
CA HIS A 119 -16.43 2.53 2.62
C HIS A 119 -16.86 1.35 1.73
N GLY A 120 -17.16 0.18 2.30
CA GLY A 120 -17.52 -1.01 1.53
C GLY A 120 -16.39 -1.50 0.62
N ILE A 121 -15.15 -1.36 1.07
CA ILE A 121 -13.93 -1.75 0.34
C ILE A 121 -13.54 -3.17 0.78
N GLN A 122 -13.26 -4.04 -0.20
CA GLN A 122 -12.83 -5.40 0.06
C GLN A 122 -11.32 -5.45 0.26
N GLN A 123 -10.88 -5.95 1.41
CA GLN A 123 -9.47 -6.10 1.71
C GLN A 123 -8.88 -7.35 1.07
N SER A 124 -7.68 -7.22 0.50
CA SER A 124 -6.85 -8.32 0.03
C SER A 124 -5.42 -8.15 0.51
N MET A 125 -4.80 -9.23 0.98
CA MET A 125 -3.38 -9.20 1.37
C MET A 125 -2.57 -10.25 0.61
N SER A 126 -1.35 -9.89 0.20
CA SER A 126 -0.41 -10.79 -0.49
C SER A 126 0.03 -11.96 0.40
N ARG A 127 0.68 -12.98 -0.17
CA ARG A 127 1.22 -14.12 0.60
C ARG A 127 2.49 -13.72 1.37
N LYS A 128 2.69 -14.33 2.54
CA LYS A 128 3.93 -14.14 3.34
C LYS A 128 5.15 -14.56 2.53
N GLY A 129 6.12 -13.66 2.37
CA GLY A 129 7.38 -13.94 1.66
C GLY A 129 7.31 -13.81 0.13
N ASN A 130 6.19 -13.38 -0.44
CA ASN A 130 6.07 -13.17 -1.88
C ASN A 130 6.04 -11.67 -2.22
N CYS A 131 7.23 -11.04 -2.25
CA CYS A 131 7.36 -9.63 -2.65
C CYS A 131 6.88 -9.37 -4.08
N TRP A 132 6.86 -10.39 -4.94
CA TRP A 132 6.47 -10.28 -6.35
C TRP A 132 5.02 -9.82 -6.58
N ASP A 133 4.12 -10.01 -5.62
CA ASP A 133 2.70 -9.64 -5.77
C ASP A 133 2.45 -8.12 -5.62
N THR A 134 3.30 -7.42 -4.86
CA THR A 134 3.25 -5.95 -4.67
C THR A 134 4.40 -5.21 -5.36
N GLN A 135 5.60 -5.79 -5.37
CA GLN A 135 6.85 -5.16 -5.83
C GLN A 135 6.95 -5.04 -7.36
N SER A 136 6.29 -5.92 -8.11
CA SER A 136 6.18 -5.82 -9.57
C SER A 136 5.37 -4.60 -10.02
N ASN A 137 4.44 -4.11 -9.21
CA ASN A 137 3.61 -2.96 -9.55
C ASN A 137 4.24 -1.62 -9.18
N MET A 138 5.02 -1.56 -8.10
CA MET A 138 5.59 -0.30 -7.61
C MET A 138 7.03 -0.03 -8.01
N SER A 139 7.81 -1.05 -8.38
CA SER A 139 9.13 -0.83 -8.97
C SER A 139 9.05 -0.09 -10.31
N CYS A 140 7.89 -0.09 -10.98
CA CYS A 140 7.66 0.71 -12.21
C CYS A 140 7.12 2.12 -11.94
N VAL A 141 6.57 2.41 -10.75
CA VAL A 141 5.89 3.69 -10.47
C VAL A 141 6.77 4.64 -9.64
N LEU A 142 7.74 4.10 -8.90
CA LEU A 142 8.69 4.87 -8.08
C LEU A 142 10.15 4.77 -8.57
N ALA A 143 10.41 4.20 -9.76
CA ALA A 143 11.73 4.15 -10.38
C ALA A 143 11.94 5.28 -11.39
#